data_AF-A0A933G0X7-F1
#
_entry.id   AF-A0A933G0X7-F1
#
_cell.length_a   1.000
_cell.length_b   1.000
_cell.length_c   1.000
_cell.angle_alpha   90.00
_cell.angle_beta   90.00
_cell.angle_gamma   90.00
#
_symmetry.space_group_name_H-M   'P 1'
#
loop_
_entity.id
_entity.type
_entity.pdbx_description
1 polymer ?
#
loop_
_entity_poly.entity_id
_entity_poly.type
_entity_poly.pdbx_seq_one_letter_code
_entity_poly.pdbx_strand_id
1 'polypeptide(L)'
;MIPPRERLLQLARLAGVQAFRERFGPPQAAQPGAAELRAFVAARLDEIARRLVEEAAASDDVVDRASAAAYLEDRLATLGDLLSKEQAARVRRAFADRTSAW
;
A
#
# COMPACT_ATOMS: atom_id res chain seq x y z
N MET A 1 0.06 -16.54 -7.55
CA MET A 1 1.15 -15.57 -7.28
C MET A 1 0.90 -14.36 -8.16
N ILE A 2 0.75 -13.16 -7.59
CA ILE A 2 0.51 -11.94 -8.37
C ILE A 2 1.80 -11.53 -9.10
N PRO A 3 1.77 -11.28 -10.42
CA PRO A 3 2.93 -10.86 -11.18
C PRO A 3 3.62 -9.62 -10.57
N PRO A 4 4.97 -9.51 -10.60
CA PRO A 4 5.70 -8.35 -10.07
C PRO A 4 5.16 -6.99 -10.56
N ARG A 5 4.70 -6.95 -11.81
CA ARG A 5 4.11 -5.76 -12.45
C ARG A 5 2.82 -5.31 -11.79
N GLU A 6 1.92 -6.24 -11.46
CA GLU A 6 0.65 -5.92 -10.82
C GLU A 6 0.86 -5.37 -9.41
N ARG A 7 1.82 -5.95 -8.67
CA ARG A 7 2.24 -5.43 -7.36
C ARG A 7 2.74 -3.99 -7.44
N LEU A 8 3.52 -3.66 -8.46
CA LEU A 8 4.02 -2.29 -8.69
C LEU A 8 2.88 -1.33 -9.06
N LEU A 9 1.93 -1.76 -9.87
CA LEU A 9 0.75 -0.97 -10.22
C LEU A 9 -0.11 -0.66 -8.99
N GLN A 10 -0.33 -1.66 -8.15
CA GLN A 10 -1.06 -1.47 -6.89
C GLN A 10 -0.30 -0.53 -5.95
N LEU A 11 1.02 -0.68 -5.82
CA LEU A 11 1.84 0.22 -5.03
C LEU A 11 1.75 1.66 -5.57
N ALA A 12 1.82 1.87 -6.88
CA ALA A 12 1.69 3.19 -7.49
C ALA A 12 0.30 3.80 -7.21
N ARG A 13 -0.77 3.00 -7.24
CA ARG A 13 -2.12 3.44 -6.86
C ARG A 13 -2.19 3.85 -5.39
N LEU A 14 -1.59 3.09 -4.48
CA LEU A 14 -1.59 3.37 -3.04
C LEU A 14 -0.70 4.55 -2.66
N ALA A 15 0.49 4.67 -3.27
CA ALA A 15 1.44 5.74 -3.01
C ALA A 15 1.15 7.01 -3.83
N GLY A 16 0.16 7.00 -4.71
CA GLY A 16 -0.21 8.09 -5.61
C GLY A 16 0.44 7.97 -6.99
N VAL A 17 -0.39 7.70 -8.00
CA VAL A 17 0.04 7.42 -9.38
C VAL A 17 0.84 8.56 -9.98
N GLN A 18 0.44 9.80 -9.73
CA GLN A 18 1.13 10.98 -10.26
C GLN A 18 2.55 11.11 -9.69
N ALA A 19 2.69 11.04 -8.37
CA ALA A 19 4.00 11.09 -7.71
C ALA A 19 4.91 9.93 -8.12
N PHE A 20 4.34 8.73 -8.29
CA PHE A 20 5.08 7.59 -8.83
C PHE A 20 5.56 7.87 -10.26
N ARG A 21 4.67 8.39 -11.12
CA ARG A 21 4.98 8.69 -12.53
C ARG A 21 6.07 9.75 -12.65
N GLU A 22 6.03 10.79 -11.83
CA GLU A 22 7.05 11.84 -11.81
C GLU A 22 8.43 11.29 -11.41
N ARG A 23 8.46 10.31 -10.49
CA ARG A 23 9.73 9.75 -9.99
C ARG A 23 10.31 8.65 -10.88
N PHE A 24 9.48 7.77 -11.42
CA PHE A 24 9.91 6.53 -12.09
C PHE A 24 9.38 6.36 -13.52
N GLY A 25 8.55 7.29 -14.00
CA GLY A 25 7.81 7.14 -15.25
C GLY A 25 6.55 6.27 -15.11
N PRO A 26 5.88 5.93 -16.23
CA PRO A 26 4.62 5.19 -16.21
C PRO A 26 4.75 3.86 -15.43
N PRO A 27 3.87 3.55 -14.46
CA PRO A 27 3.93 2.30 -13.69
C PRO A 27 3.91 1.02 -14.55
N GLN A 28 3.33 1.09 -15.75
CA GLN A 28 3.29 -0.01 -16.72
C GLN A 28 4.64 -0.25 -17.42
N ALA A 29 5.64 0.61 -17.26
CA ALA A 29 6.95 0.47 -17.88
C ALA A 29 8.12 0.64 -16.90
N ALA A 30 7.86 1.25 -15.73
CA ALA A 30 8.87 1.53 -14.72
C ALA A 30 9.55 0.25 -14.19
N GLN A 31 10.87 0.34 -14.01
CA GLN A 31 11.69 -0.67 -13.36
C GLN A 31 12.54 0.01 -12.28
N PRO A 32 11.93 0.48 -11.19
CA PRO A 32 12.65 1.23 -10.16
C PRO A 32 13.67 0.35 -9.45
N GLY A 33 14.84 0.91 -9.13
CA GLY A 33 15.80 0.22 -8.27
C GLY A 33 15.20 0.00 -6.87
N ALA A 34 15.50 -1.15 -6.25
CA ALA A 34 14.89 -1.52 -4.97
C ALA A 34 15.13 -0.49 -3.85
N ALA A 35 16.31 0.15 -3.82
CA ALA A 35 16.62 1.19 -2.84
C ALA A 35 15.79 2.47 -3.07
N GLU A 36 15.65 2.89 -4.33
CA GLU A 36 14.86 4.08 -4.68
C GLU A 36 13.37 3.87 -4.42
N LEU A 37 12.86 2.67 -4.75
CA LEU A 37 11.48 2.31 -4.47
C LEU A 37 11.19 2.34 -2.96
N ARG A 38 12.09 1.76 -2.15
CA ARG A 38 11.95 1.80 -0.68
C ARG A 38 11.96 3.22 -0.14
N ALA A 39 12.83 4.10 -0.64
CA ALA A 39 12.87 5.50 -0.22
C ALA A 39 11.57 6.23 -0.60
N PHE A 40 11.06 6.01 -1.82
CA PHE A 40 9.78 6.57 -2.27
C PHE A 40 8.62 6.08 -1.39
N VAL A 41 8.56 4.78 -1.10
CA VAL A 41 7.53 4.21 -0.22
C VAL A 41 7.62 4.79 1.20
N ALA A 42 8.82 4.93 1.75
CA ALA A 42 9.03 5.51 3.07
C ALA A 42 8.45 6.93 3.20
N ALA A 43 8.59 7.74 2.16
CA ALA A 43 8.04 9.10 2.11
C ALA A 43 6.50 9.14 1.93
N ARG A 44 5.86 7.99 1.68
CA ARG A 44 4.44 7.90 1.30
C ARG A 44 3.64 6.94 2.19
N LEU A 45 4.20 6.47 3.30
CA LEU A 45 3.55 5.50 4.19
C LEU A 45 2.17 5.95 4.70
N ASP A 46 2.03 7.23 5.05
CA ASP A 46 0.75 7.79 5.50
C ASP A 46 -0.30 7.82 4.40
N GLU A 47 0.10 8.15 3.17
CA GLU A 47 -0.80 8.12 2.02
C GLU A 47 -1.24 6.69 1.70
N ILE A 48 -0.30 5.74 1.74
CA ILE A 48 -0.58 4.32 1.54
C ILE A 48 -1.60 3.84 2.58
N ALA A 49 -1.38 4.14 3.86
CA ALA A 49 -2.31 3.78 4.92
C ALA A 49 -3.69 4.44 4.72
N ARG A 50 -3.72 5.73 4.38
CA ARG A 50 -4.96 6.47 4.09
C ARG A 50 -5.76 5.82 2.96
N ARG A 51 -5.12 5.52 1.82
CA ARG A 51 -5.81 4.88 0.68
C ARG A 51 -6.24 3.45 0.99
N LEU A 52 -5.48 2.70 1.77
CA LEU A 52 -5.91 1.37 2.22
C LEU A 52 -7.18 1.46 3.07
N VAL A 53 -7.30 2.47 3.94
CA VAL A 53 -8.54 2.72 4.70
C VAL A 53 -9.69 3.06 3.77
N GLU A 54 -9.48 3.91 2.76
CA GLU A 54 -10.50 4.22 1.75
C GLU A 54 -10.96 2.98 0.98
N GLU A 55 -10.02 2.12 0.60
CA GLU A 55 -10.34 0.87 -0.09
C GLU A 55 -11.07 -0.13 0.82
N ALA A 56 -10.71 -0.19 2.10
CA ALA A 56 -11.39 -1.03 3.07
C ALA A 56 -12.82 -0.52 3.34
N ALA A 57 -13.02 0.80 3.48
CA ALA A 57 -14.34 1.39 3.69
C ALA A 57 -15.28 1.22 2.48
N ALA A 58 -14.72 1.05 1.28
CA ALA A 58 -15.48 0.80 0.05
C ALA A 58 -15.69 -0.70 -0.25
N SER A 59 -15.19 -1.59 0.61
CA SER A 59 -15.26 -3.04 0.43
C SER A 59 -16.46 -3.62 1.17
N ASP A 60 -17.36 -4.30 0.46
CA ASP A 60 -18.52 -4.98 1.07
C ASP A 60 -18.12 -6.07 2.08
N ASP A 61 -16.90 -6.63 1.94
CA ASP A 61 -16.34 -7.63 2.85
C ASP A 61 -15.82 -7.05 4.19
N VAL A 62 -15.80 -5.72 4.34
CA VAL A 62 -15.32 -5.05 5.56
C VAL A 62 -16.50 -4.44 6.30
N VAL A 63 -16.85 -5.05 7.43
CA VAL A 63 -18.05 -4.69 8.22
C VAL A 63 -17.72 -4.22 9.64
N ASP A 64 -16.48 -4.46 10.08
CA ASP A 64 -15.99 -4.12 11.41
C ASP A 64 -14.46 -3.98 11.41
N ARG A 65 -13.91 -3.63 12.57
CA ARG A 65 -12.45 -3.54 12.74
C ARG A 65 -11.69 -4.84 12.45
N ALA A 66 -12.26 -6.00 12.73
CA ALA A 66 -11.58 -7.28 12.55
C ALA A 66 -11.43 -7.64 11.07
N SER A 67 -12.51 -7.49 10.30
CA SER A 67 -12.52 -7.64 8.84
C SER A 67 -11.66 -6.59 8.16
N ALA A 68 -11.60 -5.35 8.66
CA ALA A 68 -10.67 -4.33 8.17
C ALA A 68 -9.19 -4.70 8.39
N ALA A 69 -8.87 -5.29 9.54
CA ALA A 69 -7.52 -5.79 9.82
C ALA A 69 -7.16 -6.96 8.89
N ALA A 70 -8.08 -7.90 8.66
CA ALA A 70 -7.88 -9.00 7.72
C ALA A 70 -7.66 -8.48 6.28
N TYR A 71 -8.47 -7.51 5.85
CA TYR A 71 -8.31 -6.82 4.56
C TYR A 71 -6.91 -6.21 4.42
N LEU A 72 -6.43 -5.51 5.46
CA LEU A 72 -5.10 -4.92 5.45
C LEU A 72 -4.00 -5.98 5.26
N GLU A 73 -4.06 -7.08 6.01
CA GLU A 73 -3.02 -8.11 5.92
C GLU A 73 -2.98 -8.78 4.55
N ASP A 74 -4.12 -9.01 3.91
CA ASP A 74 -4.18 -9.50 2.52
C ASP A 74 -3.50 -8.51 1.55
N ARG A 75 -3.77 -7.22 1.70
CA ARG A 75 -3.15 -6.17 0.87
C ARG A 75 -1.65 -6.07 1.10
N LEU A 76 -1.18 -6.17 2.34
CA LEU A 76 0.25 -6.18 2.65
C LEU A 76 0.94 -7.45 2.13
N ALA A 77 0.29 -8.61 2.22
CA ALA A 77 0.79 -9.86 1.65
C ALA A 77 0.94 -9.76 0.13
N THR A 78 -0.01 -9.09 -0.54
CA THR A 78 0.06 -8.83 -1.99
C THR A 78 1.24 -7.94 -2.37
N LEU A 79 1.50 -6.88 -1.60
CA LEU A 79 2.66 -6.01 -1.84
C LEU A 79 3.99 -6.74 -1.57
N GLY A 80 3.96 -7.77 -0.71
CA GLY A 80 5.07 -8.70 -0.51
C GLY A 80 6.36 -7.99 -0.10
N ASP A 81 7.42 -8.23 -0.86
CA ASP A 81 8.77 -7.71 -0.62
C ASP A 81 8.99 -6.26 -1.08
N LEU A 82 7.96 -5.60 -1.64
CA LEU A 82 8.04 -4.19 -2.02
C LEU A 82 8.12 -3.27 -0.78
N LEU A 83 7.63 -3.74 0.37
CA LEU A 83 7.77 -3.05 1.65
C LEU A 83 8.75 -3.81 2.54
N SER A 84 9.60 -3.07 3.25
CA SER A 84 10.33 -3.66 4.37
C SER A 84 9.36 -4.04 5.50
N LYS A 85 9.79 -4.95 6.38
CA LYS A 85 9.01 -5.33 7.57
C LYS A 85 8.65 -4.10 8.43
N GLU A 86 9.58 -3.16 8.56
CA GLU A 86 9.39 -1.92 9.30
C GLU A 86 8.36 -1.01 8.62
N GLN A 87 8.43 -0.86 7.29
CA GLN A 87 7.46 -0.08 6.52
C GLN A 87 6.05 -0.68 6.64
N ALA A 88 5.92 -2.00 6.51
CA ALA A 88 4.66 -2.69 6.72
C ALA A 88 4.12 -2.50 8.15
N ALA A 89 4.97 -2.58 9.17
CA ALA A 89 4.57 -2.31 10.55
C ALA A 89 4.07 -0.86 10.76
N ARG A 90 4.69 0.12 10.11
CA ARG A 90 4.21 1.52 10.14
C ARG A 90 2.86 1.68 9.46
N VAL A 91 2.64 1.05 8.30
CA VAL A 91 1.33 1.04 7.63
C VAL A 91 0.28 0.40 8.53
N ARG A 92 0.57 -0.73 9.19
CA ARG A 92 -0.33 -1.37 10.16
C ARG A 92 -0.77 -0.44 11.27
N ARG A 93 0.20 0.22 11.92
CA ARG A 93 -0.10 1.18 12.98
C ARG A 93 -0.97 2.32 12.47
N ALA A 94 -0.56 2.95 11.37
CA ALA A 94 -1.27 4.08 10.77
C ALA A 94 -2.70 3.71 10.34
N PHE A 95 -2.90 2.51 9.81
CA PHE A 95 -4.22 1.99 9.46
C PHE A 95 -5.07 1.76 10.71
N ALA A 96 -4.53 1.05 11.72
CA ALA A 96 -5.24 0.75 12.96
C ALA A 96 -5.67 2.00 13.73
N ASP A 97 -4.86 3.05 13.72
CA ASP A 97 -5.20 4.34 14.34
C ASP A 97 -6.44 4.96 13.64
N ARG A 98 -6.52 4.85 12.30
CA ARG A 98 -7.60 5.41 11.47
C ARG A 98 -8.89 4.58 11.50
N THR A 99 -8.81 3.29 11.77
CA THR A 99 -9.97 2.38 11.87
C THR A 99 -10.36 2.07 13.31
N SER A 100 -9.86 2.83 14.28
CA SER A 100 -10.12 2.61 15.71
C SER A 100 -11.60 2.72 16.11
N ALA A 101 -12.41 3.42 15.32
CA ALA A 101 -13.83 3.65 15.53
C ALA A 101 -14.75 2.80 14.63
N TRP A 102 -14.19 1.87 13.86
CA TRP A 102 -14.97 0.94 13.01
C TRP A 102 -15.45 -0.29 13.79
#